data_AF-A0ABC8RAV7-F1
#
_entry.id   AF-A0ABC8RAV7-F1
#
_cell.length_a   1.000
_cell.length_b   1.000
_cell.length_c   1.000
_cell.angle_alpha   90.00
_cell.angle_beta   90.00
_cell.angle_gamma   90.00
#
_symmetry.space_group_name_H-M   'P 1'
#
loop_
_entity.id
_entity.type
_entity.pdbx_description
1 polymer ?
#
loop_
_entity_poly.entity_id
_entity_poly.type
_entity_poly.pdbx_seq_one_letter_code
_entity_poly.pdbx_strand_id
1 'polypeptide(L)'
;MEHASILRYYVVHFLLIFSFLFLNAKPVLTLSFPSLHDQPQFHSNIGLLGDAKFINADSSVQLTNPMPSSSGLLIHDKPLKFLGSDSTHPASFYTDFTFSISPHDGEGISFIIAPTDFPRKLSGKGSFGLSGVDRFLGIEFDTKIDENVGDENANHIGIDVSSLVSLKVSNVSSVNLVLNSGVKLHSWIDYDARSKILEIRLNKFGSTRPHGPLLMYQIDLSEMWKEEEVLVGLSSCTGNSVQTSSVYSWNFRVTNVPKWLHSQPVDPRIYSNEKLKHKKPVCLLGFLSGLIFVTGCGALAAFVALFLWTIFVSRQTEIPVECSMLPINFRYEKINVVAENGSEDAKK
;
A
#
# COMPACT_ATOMS: atom_id res chain seq x y z
N MET A 1 7.70 -33.82 -51.17
CA MET A 1 8.11 -32.46 -50.77
C MET A 1 6.95 -31.49 -50.54
N GLU A 2 5.80 -31.61 -51.22
CA GLU A 2 4.67 -30.67 -51.06
C GLU A 2 3.98 -30.69 -49.68
N HIS A 3 3.81 -31.86 -49.05
CA HIS A 3 3.16 -31.96 -47.73
C HIS A 3 3.91 -31.21 -46.61
N ALA A 4 5.24 -31.12 -46.70
CA ALA A 4 6.05 -30.37 -45.74
C ALA A 4 5.88 -28.84 -45.89
N SER A 5 5.55 -28.37 -47.09
CA SER A 5 5.31 -26.94 -47.37
C SER A 5 3.96 -26.47 -46.81
N ILE A 6 2.93 -27.29 -47.00
CA ILE A 6 1.57 -27.01 -46.50
C ILE A 6 1.54 -26.99 -44.96
N LEU A 7 2.24 -27.93 -44.31
CA LEU A 7 2.32 -27.97 -42.85
C LEU A 7 3.03 -26.72 -42.28
N ARG A 8 4.10 -26.26 -42.94
CA ARG A 8 4.80 -25.02 -42.55
C ARG A 8 3.89 -23.79 -42.65
N TYR A 9 3.05 -23.74 -43.69
CA TYR A 9 2.09 -22.65 -43.86
C TYR A 9 1.09 -22.58 -42.71
N TYR A 10 0.50 -23.71 -42.32
CA TYR A 10 -0.45 -23.75 -41.19
C TYR A 10 0.20 -23.41 -39.85
N VAL A 11 1.45 -23.85 -39.62
CA VAL A 11 2.19 -23.51 -38.39
C VAL A 11 2.47 -22.01 -38.33
N VAL A 12 2.90 -21.39 -39.43
CA VAL A 12 3.14 -19.94 -39.48
C VAL A 12 1.85 -19.15 -39.28
N HIS A 13 0.74 -19.57 -39.89
CA HIS A 13 -0.56 -18.93 -39.68
C HIS A 13 -1.07 -19.08 -38.25
N PHE A 14 -0.90 -20.25 -37.64
CA PHE A 14 -1.27 -20.48 -36.23
C PHE A 14 -0.44 -19.61 -35.28
N LEU A 15 0.88 -19.50 -35.50
CA LEU A 15 1.76 -18.64 -34.72
C LEU A 15 1.39 -17.15 -34.88
N LEU A 16 1.02 -16.73 -36.10
CA LEU A 16 0.56 -15.36 -36.34
C LEU A 16 -0.75 -15.07 -35.60
N ILE A 17 -1.75 -15.97 -35.68
CA ILE A 17 -3.02 -15.82 -34.96
C ILE A 17 -2.79 -15.80 -33.44
N PHE A 18 -1.93 -16.67 -32.93
CA PHE A 18 -1.60 -16.72 -31.51
C PHE A 18 -0.88 -15.44 -31.03
N SER A 19 0.06 -14.93 -31.83
CA SER A 19 0.71 -13.64 -31.54
C SER A 19 -0.30 -12.48 -31.55
N PHE A 20 -1.26 -12.48 -32.48
CA PHE A 20 -2.33 -11.48 -32.53
C PHE A 20 -3.26 -11.57 -31.31
N LEU A 21 -3.57 -12.78 -30.83
CA LEU A 21 -4.34 -12.98 -29.61
C LEU A 21 -3.58 -12.52 -28.36
N PHE A 22 -2.27 -12.71 -28.29
CA PHE A 22 -1.42 -12.19 -27.19
C PHE A 22 -1.26 -10.67 -27.23
N LEU A 23 -1.15 -10.06 -28.42
CA LEU A 23 -1.11 -8.60 -28.56
C LEU A 23 -2.45 -7.92 -28.20
N ASN A 24 -3.57 -8.63 -28.39
CA ASN A 24 -4.91 -8.13 -28.04
C ASN A 24 -5.39 -8.57 -26.65
N ALA A 25 -4.66 -9.47 -25.98
CA ALA A 25 -4.89 -9.82 -24.59
C ALA A 25 -4.47 -8.65 -23.71
N LYS A 26 -5.43 -7.80 -23.33
CA LYS A 26 -5.19 -6.79 -22.29
C LYS A 26 -4.83 -7.53 -20.98
N PRO A 27 -3.73 -7.19 -20.31
CA PRO A 27 -3.46 -7.74 -18.99
C PRO A 27 -4.61 -7.35 -18.06
N VAL A 28 -5.38 -8.35 -17.62
CA VAL A 28 -6.32 -8.18 -16.52
C VAL A 28 -5.49 -8.23 -15.25
N LEU A 29 -5.47 -7.12 -14.52
CA LEU A 29 -4.74 -6.82 -13.28
C LEU A 29 -3.34 -6.20 -13.45
N THR A 30 -3.27 -5.07 -14.15
CA THR A 30 -2.52 -3.93 -13.62
C THR A 30 -3.44 -3.19 -12.66
N LEU A 31 -3.34 -3.47 -11.35
CA LEU A 31 -3.74 -2.51 -10.32
C LEU A 31 -2.72 -1.38 -10.34
N SER A 32 -2.79 -0.54 -11.37
CA SER A 32 -2.26 0.80 -11.30
C SER A 32 -3.16 1.55 -10.32
N PHE A 33 -2.76 1.59 -9.06
CA PHE A 33 -3.22 2.65 -8.18
C PHE A 33 -2.93 3.95 -8.93
N PRO A 34 -3.92 4.84 -9.13
CA PRO A 34 -3.59 6.19 -9.55
C PRO A 34 -2.53 6.67 -8.55
N SER A 35 -1.39 7.15 -9.04
CA SER A 35 -0.53 7.98 -8.19
C SER A 35 -1.47 9.04 -7.63
N LEU A 36 -1.75 8.97 -6.33
CA LEU A 36 -2.67 9.89 -5.67
C LEU A 36 -2.05 11.26 -5.89
N HIS A 37 -2.58 12.01 -6.85
CA HIS A 37 -2.16 13.37 -7.12
C HIS A 37 -2.31 14.10 -5.79
N ASP A 38 -1.21 14.70 -5.31
CA ASP A 38 -1.09 15.44 -4.05
C ASP A 38 -2.16 16.54 -3.93
N GLN A 39 -3.37 16.14 -3.55
CA GLN A 39 -4.39 17.02 -3.00
C GLN A 39 -4.51 16.63 -1.52
N PRO A 40 -4.24 17.57 -0.62
CA PRO A 40 -4.30 17.34 0.81
C PRO A 40 -5.75 17.12 1.19
N GLN A 41 -6.05 15.91 1.67
CA GLN A 41 -7.39 15.53 2.08
C GLN A 41 -7.62 15.98 3.51
N PHE A 42 -7.73 17.28 3.72
CA PHE A 42 -8.41 17.77 4.92
C PHE A 42 -9.91 17.57 4.67
N HIS A 43 -10.54 16.69 5.44
CA HIS A 43 -11.99 16.55 5.39
C HIS A 43 -12.66 17.90 5.70
N SER A 44 -13.86 18.12 5.15
CA SER A 44 -14.67 19.28 5.55
C SER A 44 -14.98 19.20 7.06
N ASN A 45 -15.07 20.36 7.71
CA ASN A 45 -15.26 20.55 9.18
C ASN A 45 -13.96 20.48 10.02
N ILE A 46 -12.95 21.25 9.62
CA ILE A 46 -11.75 21.50 10.44
C ILE A 46 -11.68 22.96 10.88
N GLY A 47 -11.20 23.16 12.10
CA GLY A 47 -10.92 24.47 12.68
C GLY A 47 -9.42 24.67 12.92
N LEU A 48 -8.94 25.90 12.70
CA LEU A 48 -7.57 26.30 13.02
C LEU A 48 -7.60 27.29 14.17
N LEU A 49 -6.78 27.06 15.20
CA LEU A 49 -6.64 27.94 16.36
C LEU A 49 -5.16 28.24 16.66
N GLY A 50 -4.94 29.32 17.41
CA GLY A 50 -3.60 29.82 17.70
C GLY A 50 -2.93 30.33 16.43
N ASP A 51 -1.68 29.95 16.24
CA ASP A 51 -0.86 30.31 15.09
C ASP A 51 -1.07 29.41 13.87
N ALA A 52 -1.97 28.40 13.98
CA ALA A 52 -2.21 27.45 12.92
C ALA A 52 -2.77 28.16 11.67
N LYS A 53 -2.16 27.92 10.51
CA LYS A 53 -2.56 28.54 9.24
C LYS A 53 -2.37 27.61 8.06
N PHE A 54 -3.20 27.79 7.06
CA PHE A 54 -2.96 27.17 5.77
C PHE A 54 -1.75 27.80 5.08
N ILE A 55 -0.96 26.97 4.41
CA ILE A 55 0.20 27.37 3.60
C ILE A 55 0.16 26.66 2.25
N ASN A 56 0.96 27.15 1.29
CA ASN A 56 1.12 26.56 -0.04
C ASN A 56 -0.22 26.40 -0.80
N ALA A 57 -0.98 27.49 -0.94
CA ALA A 57 -2.31 27.49 -1.55
C ALA A 57 -3.26 26.45 -0.91
N ASP A 58 -3.33 26.50 0.43
CA ASP A 58 -4.16 25.62 1.26
C ASP A 58 -3.83 24.13 1.16
N SER A 59 -2.60 23.82 0.71
CA SER A 59 -2.16 22.43 0.57
C SER A 59 -1.60 21.79 1.85
N SER A 60 -1.41 22.58 2.91
CA SER A 60 -0.96 22.08 4.20
C SER A 60 -1.31 23.06 5.30
N VAL A 61 -1.37 22.57 6.53
CA VAL A 61 -1.57 23.37 7.74
C VAL A 61 -0.24 23.42 8.47
N GLN A 62 0.32 24.61 8.62
CA GLN A 62 1.44 24.86 9.52
C GLN A 62 0.86 25.13 10.92
N LEU A 63 1.20 24.32 11.91
CA LEU A 63 0.72 24.48 13.28
C LEU A 63 1.54 25.53 14.04
N THR A 64 2.85 25.62 13.78
CA THR A 64 3.75 26.53 14.50
C THR A 64 4.61 27.36 13.54
N ASN A 65 4.86 28.61 13.94
CA ASN A 65 5.80 29.51 13.27
C ASN A 65 7.23 29.27 13.78
N PRO A 66 8.28 29.59 13.00
CA PRO A 66 9.67 29.43 13.40
C PRO A 66 10.12 30.52 14.39
N MET A 67 9.45 30.59 15.54
CA MET A 67 9.70 31.53 16.62
C MET A 67 9.34 30.92 17.98
N PRO A 68 9.95 31.38 19.08
CA PRO A 68 9.57 30.96 20.42
C PRO A 68 8.11 31.28 20.74
N SER A 69 7.51 30.46 21.62
CA SER A 69 6.16 30.60 22.14
C SER A 69 5.05 30.59 21.07
N SER A 70 5.31 29.97 19.92
CA SER A 70 4.30 29.72 18.91
C SER A 70 3.53 28.44 19.24
N SER A 71 2.21 28.47 19.11
CA SER A 71 1.37 27.30 19.32
C SER A 71 0.16 27.35 18.41
N GLY A 72 -0.17 26.21 17.83
CA GLY A 72 -1.33 26.07 16.97
C GLY A 72 -1.98 24.72 17.11
N LEU A 73 -3.27 24.73 16.79
CA LEU A 73 -4.16 23.60 16.96
C LEU A 73 -5.04 23.47 15.72
N LEU A 74 -5.02 22.28 15.12
CA LEU A 74 -5.93 21.85 14.07
C LEU A 74 -6.97 20.92 14.70
N ILE A 75 -8.23 21.32 14.74
CA ILE A 75 -9.32 20.53 15.36
C ILE A 75 -10.32 20.03 14.34
N HIS A 76 -11.03 18.97 14.72
CA HIS A 76 -12.27 18.57 14.05
C HIS A 76 -13.47 19.27 14.72
N ASP A 77 -14.33 19.92 13.94
CA ASP A 77 -15.39 20.80 14.50
C ASP A 77 -16.52 20.05 15.19
N LYS A 78 -16.69 18.75 14.90
CA LYS A 78 -17.73 17.93 15.51
C LYS A 78 -17.20 17.23 16.76
N PRO A 79 -17.79 17.48 17.94
CA PRO A 79 -17.46 16.74 19.15
C PRO A 79 -17.80 15.25 19.02
N LEU A 80 -17.06 14.44 19.78
CA LEU A 80 -17.19 12.99 19.88
C LEU A 80 -17.70 12.60 21.26
N LYS A 81 -18.53 11.56 21.33
CA LYS A 81 -18.85 10.84 22.57
C LYS A 81 -18.33 9.40 22.47
N PHE A 82 -17.61 8.96 23.50
CA PHE A 82 -17.16 7.56 23.60
C PHE A 82 -18.22 6.63 24.15
N LEU A 83 -19.25 7.18 24.80
CA LEU A 83 -20.41 6.46 25.30
C LEU A 83 -21.68 7.23 24.93
N GLY A 84 -22.57 6.60 24.18
CA GLY A 84 -23.89 7.18 23.87
C GLY A 84 -24.80 7.23 25.10
N SER A 85 -25.89 8.00 25.01
CA SER A 85 -26.89 8.21 26.10
C SER A 85 -27.45 6.92 26.70
N ASP A 86 -27.54 5.87 25.89
CA ASP A 86 -28.11 4.59 26.30
C ASP A 86 -27.02 3.62 26.80
N SER A 87 -25.78 4.11 26.99
CA SER A 87 -24.60 3.40 27.50
C SER A 87 -24.28 2.06 26.79
N THR A 88 -24.78 1.89 25.57
CA THR A 88 -24.87 0.58 24.90
C THR A 88 -23.90 0.42 23.75
N HIS A 89 -23.29 1.49 23.27
CA HIS A 89 -22.47 1.47 22.06
C HIS A 89 -21.19 2.26 22.28
N PRO A 90 -20.10 1.62 22.73
CA PRO A 90 -18.82 2.30 22.84
C PRO A 90 -18.27 2.62 21.44
N ALA A 91 -17.65 3.79 21.32
CA ALA A 91 -17.15 4.28 20.03
C ALA A 91 -15.68 3.87 19.82
N SER A 92 -15.43 3.18 18.70
CA SER A 92 -14.09 2.97 18.17
C SER A 92 -13.73 4.11 17.22
N PHE A 93 -12.46 4.45 17.10
CA PHE A 93 -12.02 5.43 16.12
C PHE A 93 -10.80 4.95 15.35
N TYR A 94 -10.65 5.54 14.18
CA TYR A 94 -9.48 5.41 13.34
C TYR A 94 -9.09 6.79 12.85
N THR A 95 -7.81 7.11 12.93
CA THR A 95 -7.27 8.34 12.35
C THR A 95 -5.94 8.09 11.68
N ASP A 96 -5.71 8.85 10.62
CA ASP A 96 -4.45 8.89 9.93
C ASP A 96 -4.12 10.32 9.53
N PHE A 97 -2.84 10.67 9.61
CA PHE A 97 -2.35 11.97 9.22
C PHE A 97 -0.93 11.92 8.71
N THR A 98 -0.65 12.82 7.78
CA THR A 98 0.70 13.06 7.26
C THR A 98 1.23 14.35 7.86
N PHE A 99 2.44 14.32 8.42
CA PHE A 99 3.06 15.49 9.05
C PHE A 99 4.55 15.55 8.79
N SER A 100 5.18 16.69 9.08
CA SER A 100 6.64 16.83 9.15
C SER A 100 7.00 17.78 10.28
N ILE A 101 8.16 17.55 10.88
CA ILE A 101 8.75 18.42 11.89
C ILE A 101 10.11 18.88 11.36
N SER A 102 10.37 20.19 11.39
CA SER A 102 11.62 20.76 10.88
C SER A 102 12.85 20.32 11.71
N PRO A 103 14.08 20.36 11.14
CA PRO A 103 15.33 19.93 11.79
C PRO A 103 15.84 20.86 12.91
N HIS A 104 14.99 21.06 13.91
CA HIS A 104 15.27 21.76 15.15
C HIS A 104 14.79 20.89 16.31
N ASP A 105 15.50 20.92 17.42
CA ASP A 105 15.02 20.34 18.67
C ASP A 105 13.82 21.15 19.16
N GLY A 106 12.80 20.51 19.70
CA GLY A 106 11.56 21.19 20.06
C GLY A 106 10.59 20.24 20.73
N GLU A 107 9.34 20.66 20.88
CA GLU A 107 8.33 19.86 21.59
C GLU A 107 7.62 18.88 20.65
N GLY A 108 7.70 19.02 19.32
CA GLY A 108 7.07 18.09 18.37
C GLY A 108 5.59 18.35 18.08
N ILE A 109 4.84 17.30 17.73
CA ILE A 109 3.39 17.33 17.46
C ILE A 109 2.66 16.25 18.25
N SER A 110 1.43 16.52 18.71
CA SER A 110 0.61 15.53 19.43
C SER A 110 -0.80 15.45 18.85
N PHE A 111 -1.30 14.23 18.67
CA PHE A 111 -2.72 13.98 18.45
C PHE A 111 -3.41 13.96 19.81
N ILE A 112 -4.47 14.75 19.96
CA ILE A 112 -5.11 14.99 21.25
C ILE A 112 -6.59 14.67 21.20
N ILE A 113 -7.08 14.14 22.32
CA ILE A 113 -8.50 14.07 22.67
C ILE A 113 -8.67 14.80 24.00
N ALA A 114 -9.46 15.85 24.02
CA ALA A 114 -9.58 16.76 25.16
C ALA A 114 -11.02 17.28 25.34
N PRO A 115 -11.39 17.79 26.53
CA PRO A 115 -12.68 18.43 26.76
C PRO A 115 -12.97 19.55 25.74
N THR A 116 -14.25 19.80 25.49
CA THR A 116 -14.69 20.82 24.51
C THR A 116 -14.27 22.25 24.85
N ASP A 117 -13.85 22.52 26.10
CA ASP A 117 -13.31 23.81 26.52
C ASP A 117 -11.79 23.96 26.29
N PHE A 118 -11.10 22.90 25.90
CA PHE A 118 -9.65 22.91 25.64
C PHE A 118 -9.19 23.99 24.66
N PRO A 119 -9.88 24.25 23.53
CA PRO A 119 -9.44 25.29 22.58
C PRO A 119 -9.34 26.69 23.21
N ARG A 120 -10.07 26.95 24.31
CA ARG A 120 -9.99 28.21 25.07
C ARG A 120 -8.81 28.25 26.05
N LYS A 121 -8.25 27.10 26.38
CA LYS A 121 -7.10 26.90 27.27
C LYS A 121 -5.78 26.75 26.51
N LEU A 122 -5.83 26.62 25.18
CA LEU A 122 -4.64 26.54 24.35
C LEU A 122 -3.71 27.69 24.68
N SER A 123 -2.53 27.36 25.20
CA SER A 123 -1.50 28.33 25.54
C SER A 123 -0.23 27.96 24.82
N GLY A 124 0.57 28.96 24.41
CA GLY A 124 1.92 28.75 23.90
C GLY A 124 2.92 28.28 24.96
N LYS A 125 2.44 27.68 26.06
CA LYS A 125 3.23 27.26 27.21
C LYS A 125 3.03 25.77 27.48
N GLY A 126 4.13 25.11 27.83
CA GLY A 126 4.19 23.67 28.06
C GLY A 126 4.08 22.84 26.78
N SER A 127 4.38 21.55 26.92
CA SER A 127 4.46 20.60 25.81
C SER A 127 3.11 20.48 25.10
N PHE A 128 3.16 20.61 23.77
CA PHE A 128 1.99 20.59 22.87
C PHE A 128 0.84 21.56 23.22
N GLY A 129 1.07 22.57 24.06
CA GLY A 129 0.02 23.50 24.51
C GLY A 129 -0.99 22.88 25.48
N LEU A 130 -0.65 21.75 26.11
CA LEU A 130 -1.50 20.99 27.05
C LEU A 130 -1.27 21.36 28.53
N SER A 131 -0.45 22.37 28.82
CA SER A 131 -0.21 22.82 30.20
C SER A 131 -1.51 23.30 30.86
N GLY A 132 -1.86 22.70 31.99
CA GLY A 132 -3.09 23.03 32.74
C GLY A 132 -4.35 22.36 32.20
N VAL A 133 -4.21 21.33 31.37
CA VAL A 133 -5.31 20.46 30.95
C VAL A 133 -5.31 19.23 31.84
N ASP A 134 -6.27 19.17 32.77
CA ASP A 134 -6.29 18.11 33.80
C ASP A 134 -6.79 16.75 33.30
N ARG A 135 -7.43 16.71 32.13
CA ARG A 135 -7.92 15.46 31.53
C ARG A 135 -7.79 15.51 30.02
N PHE A 136 -6.91 14.68 29.47
CA PHE A 136 -6.68 14.53 28.04
C PHE A 136 -6.09 13.16 27.74
N LEU A 137 -6.25 12.71 26.50
CA LEU A 137 -5.43 11.66 25.91
C LEU A 137 -4.53 12.34 24.85
N GLY A 138 -3.22 12.18 24.98
CA GLY A 138 -2.23 12.63 24.01
C GLY A 138 -1.53 11.43 23.38
N ILE A 139 -1.31 11.49 22.08
CA ILE A 139 -0.36 10.65 21.37
C ILE A 139 0.70 11.59 20.81
N GLU A 140 1.80 11.72 21.54
CA GLU A 140 2.89 12.62 21.23
C GLU A 140 3.88 11.98 20.24
N PHE A 141 4.41 12.82 19.37
CA PHE A 141 5.56 12.56 18.52
C PHE A 141 6.61 13.58 18.94
N ASP A 142 7.33 13.24 20.00
CA ASP A 142 8.18 14.17 20.74
C ASP A 142 9.62 14.13 20.22
N THR A 143 10.21 15.32 20.18
CA THR A 143 11.56 15.59 19.71
C THR A 143 12.43 16.19 20.81
N LYS A 144 12.05 15.93 22.06
CA LYS A 144 12.73 16.32 23.29
C LYS A 144 12.84 15.12 24.20
N ILE A 145 13.93 15.06 24.95
CA ILE A 145 14.16 13.94 25.86
C ILE A 145 13.26 14.04 27.10
N ASP A 146 12.57 12.96 27.47
CA ASP A 146 11.87 12.84 28.76
C ASP A 146 12.53 11.78 29.67
N GLU A 147 13.39 12.28 30.57
CA GLU A 147 14.12 11.45 31.54
C GLU A 147 13.18 10.68 32.52
N ASN A 148 11.94 11.13 32.71
CA ASN A 148 11.03 10.53 33.69
C ASN A 148 10.41 9.20 33.21
N VAL A 149 10.40 8.96 31.89
CA VAL A 149 9.80 7.78 31.26
C VAL A 149 10.83 6.83 30.68
N GLY A 150 12.11 7.07 30.97
CA GLY A 150 13.22 6.30 30.42
C GLY A 150 13.37 6.51 28.91
N ASP A 151 13.02 7.70 28.43
CA ASP A 151 13.26 8.06 27.03
C ASP A 151 14.77 8.12 26.76
N GLU A 152 15.19 7.33 25.77
CA GLU A 152 16.60 7.14 25.43
C GLU A 152 17.11 8.22 24.46
N ASN A 153 16.20 8.86 23.73
CA ASN A 153 16.54 9.88 22.75
C ASN A 153 15.36 10.83 22.52
N ALA A 154 15.66 12.06 22.14
CA ALA A 154 14.68 13.07 21.73
C ALA A 154 14.00 12.73 20.38
N ASN A 155 13.42 11.53 20.26
CA ASN A 155 12.84 10.93 19.06
C ASN A 155 11.94 9.73 19.46
N HIS A 156 10.88 9.98 20.23
CA HIS A 156 9.94 8.96 20.70
C HIS A 156 8.49 9.26 20.35
N ILE A 157 7.66 8.20 20.39
CA ILE A 157 6.21 8.31 20.47
C ILE A 157 5.78 7.99 21.88
N GLY A 158 4.89 8.79 22.44
CA GLY A 158 4.34 8.63 23.79
C GLY A 158 2.82 8.51 23.81
N ILE A 159 2.29 7.96 24.90
CA ILE A 159 0.87 7.96 25.23
C ILE A 159 0.69 8.66 26.57
N ASP A 160 0.05 9.81 26.53
CA ASP A 160 -0.19 10.67 27.66
C ASP A 160 -1.64 10.57 28.11
N VAL A 161 -1.86 10.36 29.41
CA VAL A 161 -3.21 10.31 29.97
C VAL A 161 -3.26 11.23 31.18
N SER A 162 -3.88 12.39 31.00
CA SER A 162 -4.04 13.43 32.03
C SER A 162 -2.72 13.92 32.66
N SER A 163 -1.59 13.66 32.01
CA SER A 163 -0.24 13.97 32.47
C SER A 163 0.67 14.09 31.25
N LEU A 164 1.60 15.04 31.26
CA LEU A 164 2.65 15.17 30.24
C LEU A 164 3.78 14.13 30.41
N VAL A 165 3.78 13.39 31.52
CA VAL A 165 4.65 12.22 31.69
C VAL A 165 3.92 11.03 31.08
N SER A 166 4.46 10.53 29.97
CA SER A 166 3.89 9.45 29.18
C SER A 166 3.74 8.15 29.98
N LEU A 167 2.59 7.47 29.83
CA LEU A 167 2.37 6.14 30.41
C LEU A 167 3.19 5.06 29.72
N LYS A 168 3.49 5.27 28.44
CA LYS A 168 4.27 4.35 27.64
C LYS A 168 4.90 5.09 26.47
N VAL A 169 6.19 4.85 26.26
CA VAL A 169 6.95 5.39 25.14
C VAL A 169 7.46 4.29 24.21
N SER A 170 7.75 4.64 22.97
CA SER A 170 8.53 3.83 22.03
C SER A 170 9.53 4.68 21.27
N ASN A 171 10.79 4.25 21.29
CA ASN A 171 11.88 4.86 20.56
C ASN A 171 11.68 4.69 19.03
N VAL A 172 11.53 5.81 18.31
CA VAL A 172 11.26 5.84 16.87
C VAL A 172 12.48 5.43 16.04
N SER A 173 13.68 5.58 16.61
CA SER A 173 14.94 5.14 16.00
C SER A 173 14.97 3.62 15.79
N SER A 174 14.21 2.84 16.57
CA SER A 174 14.10 1.38 16.45
C SER A 174 13.55 0.92 15.08
N VAL A 175 12.83 1.79 14.38
CA VAL A 175 12.30 1.56 13.03
C VAL A 175 13.00 2.41 11.96
N ASN A 176 14.20 2.92 12.25
CA ASN A 176 15.03 3.75 11.35
C ASN A 176 14.33 5.03 10.88
N LEU A 177 13.58 5.67 11.78
CA LEU A 177 12.90 6.94 11.54
C LEU A 177 13.44 8.01 12.49
N VAL A 178 13.39 9.26 12.03
CA VAL A 178 13.76 10.46 12.79
C VAL A 178 12.64 11.49 12.62
N LEU A 179 11.98 11.85 13.72
CA LEU A 179 10.79 12.69 13.74
C LEU A 179 11.06 14.09 13.19
N ASN A 180 12.13 14.74 13.66
CA ASN A 180 12.54 16.08 13.21
C ASN A 180 13.46 16.08 11.98
N SER A 181 13.41 15.05 11.12
CA SER A 181 14.25 15.03 9.91
C SER A 181 13.79 16.00 8.80
N GLY A 182 12.66 16.67 8.97
CA GLY A 182 12.03 17.51 7.93
C GLY A 182 11.31 16.73 6.84
N VAL A 183 11.41 15.39 6.83
CA VAL A 183 10.70 14.55 5.86
C VAL A 183 9.26 14.33 6.29
N LYS A 184 8.37 14.07 5.32
CA LYS A 184 6.99 13.71 5.62
C LYS A 184 6.92 12.30 6.22
N LEU A 185 6.26 12.19 7.37
CA LEU A 185 5.89 10.95 8.03
C LEU A 185 4.38 10.77 7.97
N HIS A 186 3.94 9.52 8.06
CA HIS A 186 2.52 9.16 8.07
C HIS A 186 2.24 8.29 9.28
N SER A 187 1.26 8.71 10.08
CA SER A 187 0.84 8.03 11.30
C SER A 187 -0.56 7.43 11.14
N TRP A 188 -0.77 6.27 11.75
CA TRP A 188 -2.08 5.64 11.90
C TRP A 188 -2.33 5.38 13.38
N ILE A 189 -3.48 5.80 13.89
CA ILE A 189 -3.91 5.54 15.26
C ILE A 189 -5.27 4.86 15.20
N ASP A 190 -5.34 3.64 15.74
CA ASP A 190 -6.53 2.81 15.78
C ASP A 190 -6.92 2.57 17.24
N TYR A 191 -8.16 2.84 17.59
CA TYR A 191 -8.73 2.48 18.89
C TYR A 191 -9.93 1.56 18.70
N ASP A 192 -9.82 0.33 19.21
CA ASP A 192 -10.92 -0.64 19.28
C ASP A 192 -11.54 -0.61 20.68
N ALA A 193 -12.78 -0.12 20.76
CA ALA A 193 -13.48 0.03 22.03
C ALA A 193 -13.98 -1.30 22.62
N ARG A 194 -14.04 -2.38 21.84
CA ARG A 194 -14.38 -3.72 22.35
C ARG A 194 -13.21 -4.32 23.09
N SER A 195 -12.03 -4.28 22.48
CA SER A 195 -10.80 -4.81 23.07
C SER A 195 -10.12 -3.82 24.01
N LYS A 196 -10.52 -2.54 23.96
CA LYS A 196 -9.93 -1.41 24.72
C LYS A 196 -8.47 -1.21 24.37
N ILE A 197 -8.13 -1.43 23.10
CA ILE A 197 -6.75 -1.40 22.60
C ILE A 197 -6.58 -0.16 21.73
N LEU A 198 -5.55 0.63 22.05
CA LEU A 198 -5.02 1.71 21.24
C LEU A 198 -3.72 1.24 20.56
N GLU A 199 -3.65 1.38 19.25
CA GLU A 199 -2.47 1.04 18.44
C GLU A 199 -2.00 2.25 17.65
N ILE A 200 -0.69 2.50 17.66
CA ILE A 200 -0.05 3.59 16.95
C ILE A 200 1.00 3.00 16.00
N ARG A 201 0.93 3.40 14.73
CA ARG A 201 1.87 3.01 13.69
C ARG A 201 2.44 4.26 13.05
N LEU A 202 3.70 4.21 12.65
CA LEU A 202 4.40 5.31 12.00
C LEU A 202 5.25 4.77 10.86
N ASN A 203 5.27 5.47 9.73
CA ASN A 203 6.20 5.20 8.64
C ASN A 203 6.54 6.48 7.86
N LYS A 204 7.51 6.42 6.94
CA LYS A 204 7.73 7.50 5.96
C LYS A 204 6.51 7.63 5.06
N PHE A 205 6.15 8.86 4.72
CA PHE A 205 5.10 9.11 3.74
C PHE A 205 5.39 8.39 2.42
N GLY A 206 4.37 7.83 1.79
CA GLY A 206 4.48 7.01 0.58
C GLY A 206 4.87 5.54 0.83
N SER A 207 5.20 5.17 2.07
CA SER A 207 5.43 3.77 2.45
C SER A 207 4.14 3.08 2.90
N THR A 208 4.10 1.76 2.85
CA THR A 208 2.95 0.96 3.29
C THR A 208 2.75 1.06 4.81
N ARG A 209 1.49 1.03 5.26
CA ARG A 209 1.12 0.91 6.67
C ARG A 209 1.81 -0.32 7.29
N PRO A 210 2.58 -0.17 8.40
CA PRO A 210 3.20 -1.29 9.09
C PRO A 210 2.17 -2.32 9.57
N HIS A 211 2.53 -3.61 9.50
CA HIS A 211 1.69 -4.69 10.00
C HIS A 211 1.50 -4.61 11.53
N GLY A 212 2.60 -4.48 12.28
CA GLY A 212 2.58 -4.32 13.73
C GLY A 212 2.54 -2.85 14.16
N PRO A 213 1.92 -2.54 15.31
CA PRO A 213 2.03 -1.22 15.92
C PRO A 213 3.46 -0.97 16.42
N LEU A 214 3.90 0.27 16.35
CA LEU A 214 5.12 0.71 17.02
C LEU A 214 4.86 0.86 18.53
N LEU A 215 3.65 1.31 18.89
CA LEU A 215 3.22 1.45 20.27
C LEU A 215 1.78 0.96 20.43
N MET A 216 1.52 0.21 21.50
CA MET A 216 0.22 -0.38 21.81
C MET A 216 -0.05 -0.21 23.30
N TYR A 217 -1.28 0.16 23.66
CA TYR A 217 -1.69 0.34 25.04
C TYR A 217 -3.16 -0.05 25.26
N GLN A 218 -3.45 -0.61 26.43
CA GLN A 218 -4.82 -0.99 26.80
C GLN A 218 -5.44 0.13 27.65
N ILE A 219 -6.48 0.78 27.12
CA ILE A 219 -7.15 1.92 27.75
C ILE A 219 -8.65 1.89 27.48
N ASP A 220 -9.45 2.17 28.51
CA ASP A 220 -10.91 2.27 28.39
C ASP A 220 -11.32 3.74 28.21
N LEU A 221 -11.47 4.17 26.96
CA LEU A 221 -11.88 5.54 26.65
C LEU A 221 -13.35 5.83 27.01
N SER A 222 -14.21 4.81 27.04
CA SER A 222 -15.58 4.97 27.50
C SER A 222 -15.62 5.22 29.01
N GLU A 223 -14.75 4.56 29.78
CA GLU A 223 -14.60 4.82 31.21
C GLU A 223 -13.97 6.19 31.50
N MET A 224 -12.94 6.57 30.73
CA MET A 224 -12.23 7.85 30.88
C MET A 224 -13.14 9.06 30.62
N TRP A 225 -13.93 9.00 29.54
CA TRP A 225 -14.72 10.14 29.06
C TRP A 225 -16.19 10.09 29.47
N LYS A 226 -16.69 8.92 29.89
CA LYS A 226 -18.11 8.71 30.21
C LYS A 226 -19.00 9.20 29.04
N GLU A 227 -20.09 9.89 29.34
CA GLU A 227 -21.04 10.43 28.36
C GLU A 227 -20.69 11.85 27.88
N GLU A 228 -19.51 12.36 28.26
CA GLU A 228 -19.08 13.70 27.91
C GLU A 228 -18.66 13.83 26.44
N GLU A 229 -18.85 15.04 25.91
CA GLU A 229 -18.36 15.40 24.60
C GLU A 229 -16.90 15.82 24.68
N VAL A 230 -16.11 15.34 23.72
CA VAL A 230 -14.69 15.68 23.59
C VAL A 230 -14.39 16.16 22.18
N LEU A 231 -13.34 16.95 22.06
CA LEU A 231 -12.76 17.37 20.79
C LEU A 231 -11.53 16.55 20.48
N VAL A 232 -11.27 16.42 19.19
CA VAL A 232 -10.10 15.75 18.65
C VAL A 232 -9.30 16.75 17.82
N GLY A 233 -7.98 16.73 17.95
CA GLY A 233 -7.11 17.67 17.25
C GLY A 233 -5.66 17.21 17.11
N LEU A 234 -4.89 18.00 16.36
CA LEU A 234 -3.45 17.94 16.26
C LEU A 234 -2.89 19.25 16.82
N SER A 235 -2.09 19.15 17.87
CA SER A 235 -1.53 20.29 18.59
C SER A 235 -0.01 20.30 18.52
N SER A 236 0.58 21.49 18.42
CA SER A 236 2.02 21.68 18.47
C SER A 236 2.36 23.01 19.14
N CYS A 237 3.53 23.06 19.78
CA CYS A 237 4.06 24.24 20.45
C CYS A 237 5.57 24.28 20.24
N THR A 238 6.15 25.47 20.14
CA THR A 238 7.61 25.62 19.98
C THR A 238 8.34 25.78 21.30
N GLY A 239 7.65 26.17 22.39
CA GLY A 239 8.31 26.49 23.65
C GLY A 239 9.38 27.57 23.46
N ASN A 240 10.65 27.23 23.72
CA ASN A 240 11.79 28.12 23.49
C ASN A 240 12.50 27.87 22.14
N SER A 241 12.01 26.92 21.35
CA SER A 241 12.55 26.54 20.04
C SER A 241 11.98 27.39 18.89
N VAL A 242 12.50 27.17 17.69
CA VAL A 242 12.00 27.64 16.40
C VAL A 242 11.50 26.48 15.52
N GLN A 243 11.24 25.31 16.13
CA GLN A 243 10.74 24.13 15.43
C GLN A 243 9.36 24.37 14.81
N THR A 244 9.23 24.07 13.52
CA THR A 244 7.96 24.14 12.80
C THR A 244 7.37 22.75 12.61
N SER A 245 6.07 22.63 12.86
CA SER A 245 5.28 21.42 12.63
C SER A 245 4.24 21.70 11.55
N SER A 246 4.17 20.83 10.54
CA SER A 246 3.21 20.95 9.43
C SER A 246 2.45 19.65 9.23
N VAL A 247 1.15 19.77 8.93
CA VAL A 247 0.24 18.67 8.59
C VAL A 247 -0.14 18.81 7.12
N TYR A 248 -0.14 17.70 6.39
CA TYR A 248 -0.41 17.63 4.95
C TYR A 248 -1.69 16.87 4.62
N SER A 249 -2.16 16.01 5.52
CA SER A 249 -3.43 15.33 5.39
C SER A 249 -3.91 14.92 6.76
N TRP A 250 -5.21 14.90 6.98
CA TRP A 250 -5.76 14.37 8.22
C TRP A 250 -7.16 13.83 8.00
N ASN A 251 -7.34 12.56 8.35
CA ASN A 251 -8.61 11.86 8.33
C ASN A 251 -8.90 11.31 9.73
N PHE A 252 -10.13 11.53 10.19
CA PHE A 252 -10.62 11.06 11.48
C PHE A 252 -11.98 10.41 11.27
N ARG A 253 -12.15 9.17 11.73
CA ARG A 253 -13.37 8.39 11.55
C ARG A 253 -13.75 7.71 12.84
N VAL A 254 -15.06 7.69 13.10
CA VAL A 254 -15.65 7.07 14.28
C VAL A 254 -16.58 5.97 13.81
N THR A 255 -16.51 4.82 14.46
CA THR A 255 -17.41 3.69 14.23
C THR A 255 -18.01 3.24 15.54
N ASN A 256 -19.33 3.17 15.62
CA ASN A 256 -20.03 2.61 16.77
C ASN A 256 -20.03 1.09 16.67
N VAL A 257 -19.65 0.40 17.74
CA VAL A 257 -19.68 -1.07 17.77
C VAL A 257 -21.07 -1.53 18.25
N PRO A 258 -21.88 -2.21 17.43
CA PRO A 258 -23.15 -2.79 17.88
C PRO A 258 -22.88 -3.91 18.88
N LYS A 259 -23.57 -3.91 20.04
CA LYS A 259 -23.51 -5.03 21.02
C LYS A 259 -23.85 -6.39 20.38
N TRP A 260 -24.68 -6.42 19.34
CA TRP A 260 -25.12 -7.66 18.66
C TRP A 260 -24.04 -8.39 17.84
N LEU A 261 -22.83 -7.83 17.70
CA LEU A 261 -21.69 -8.53 17.10
C LEU A 261 -20.96 -9.46 18.10
N HIS A 262 -21.59 -9.83 19.21
CA HIS A 262 -21.17 -11.03 19.94
C HIS A 262 -21.44 -12.24 19.04
N SER A 263 -20.38 -12.88 18.55
CA SER A 263 -20.46 -14.30 18.23
C SER A 263 -20.74 -15.01 19.55
N GLN A 264 -22.02 -15.26 19.86
CA GLN A 264 -22.31 -16.35 20.78
C GLN A 264 -21.64 -17.60 20.20
N PRO A 265 -20.95 -18.42 21.01
CA PRO A 265 -20.48 -19.71 20.52
C PRO A 265 -21.71 -20.43 19.96
N VAL A 266 -21.67 -20.74 18.67
CA VAL A 266 -22.73 -21.49 18.00
C VAL A 266 -22.83 -22.82 18.72
N ASP A 267 -23.93 -23.07 19.43
CA ASP A 267 -24.23 -24.38 19.97
C ASP A 267 -24.47 -25.33 18.78
N PRO A 268 -23.58 -26.30 18.53
CA PRO A 268 -23.70 -27.18 17.37
C PRO A 268 -24.92 -28.12 17.46
N ARG A 269 -25.65 -28.17 18.59
CA ARG A 269 -26.83 -29.03 18.76
C ARG A 269 -28.11 -28.44 18.18
N ILE A 270 -28.19 -27.13 17.94
CA ILE A 270 -29.42 -26.46 17.50
C ILE A 270 -29.64 -26.59 15.96
N TYR A 271 -28.61 -26.91 15.18
CA TYR A 271 -28.70 -26.94 13.70
C TYR A 271 -28.91 -28.33 13.08
N SER A 272 -29.65 -29.22 13.75
CA SER A 272 -30.06 -30.50 13.13
C SER A 272 -31.46 -30.48 12.52
N ASN A 273 -32.28 -29.45 12.76
CA ASN A 273 -33.60 -29.32 12.15
C ASN A 273 -33.96 -27.86 11.92
N GLU A 274 -33.53 -27.30 10.78
CA GLU A 274 -34.40 -26.50 9.91
C GLU A 274 -33.64 -26.08 8.65
N LYS A 275 -34.04 -26.67 7.51
CA LYS A 275 -33.70 -26.14 6.19
C LYS A 275 -34.47 -24.83 6.00
N LEU A 276 -33.81 -23.68 6.13
CA LEU A 276 -34.30 -22.44 5.54
C LEU A 276 -33.25 -21.81 4.61
N LYS A 277 -33.68 -21.69 3.35
CA LYS A 277 -32.93 -21.24 2.19
C LYS A 277 -32.47 -19.79 2.36
N HIS A 278 -31.16 -19.56 2.30
CA HIS A 278 -30.60 -18.29 1.84
C HIS A 278 -29.66 -18.56 0.67
N LYS A 279 -30.20 -18.38 -0.55
CA LYS A 279 -29.43 -18.38 -1.79
C LYS A 279 -28.58 -17.11 -1.81
N LYS A 280 -27.26 -17.25 -1.62
CA LYS A 280 -26.30 -16.27 -2.14
C LYS A 280 -26.25 -16.42 -3.66
N PRO A 281 -26.21 -15.33 -4.46
CA PRO A 281 -25.93 -15.46 -5.88
C PRO A 281 -24.46 -15.86 -6.01
N VAL A 282 -24.20 -17.15 -6.14
CA VAL A 282 -22.89 -17.65 -6.54
C VAL A 282 -22.63 -17.11 -7.94
N CYS A 283 -21.51 -16.41 -8.09
CA CYS A 283 -21.01 -15.87 -9.35
C CYS A 283 -20.81 -17.02 -10.35
N LEU A 284 -21.84 -17.29 -11.16
CA LEU A 284 -21.86 -18.25 -12.27
C LEU A 284 -20.76 -17.97 -13.33
N LEU A 285 -20.18 -16.76 -13.32
CA LEU A 285 -19.18 -16.31 -14.29
C LEU A 285 -17.78 -16.89 -14.02
N GLY A 286 -17.42 -17.14 -12.75
CA GLY A 286 -16.09 -17.66 -12.39
C GLY A 286 -15.90 -19.15 -12.71
N PHE A 287 -16.95 -19.95 -12.56
CA PHE A 287 -16.91 -21.38 -12.89
C PHE A 287 -16.85 -21.63 -14.40
N LEU A 288 -17.49 -20.76 -15.19
CA LEU A 288 -17.51 -20.90 -16.65
C LEU A 288 -16.14 -20.55 -17.26
N SER A 289 -15.43 -19.54 -16.75
CA SER A 289 -14.10 -19.20 -17.27
C SER A 289 -13.04 -20.26 -16.93
N GLY A 290 -13.13 -20.87 -15.75
CA GLY A 290 -12.27 -21.99 -15.36
C GLY A 290 -12.45 -23.21 -16.27
N LEU A 291 -13.70 -23.53 -16.65
CA LEU A 291 -13.98 -24.67 -17.53
C LEU A 291 -13.45 -24.45 -18.95
N ILE A 292 -13.57 -23.23 -19.48
CA ILE A 292 -13.06 -22.86 -20.81
C ILE A 292 -11.52 -22.90 -20.82
N PHE A 293 -10.87 -22.43 -19.75
CA PHE A 293 -9.41 -22.44 -19.67
C PHE A 293 -8.85 -23.86 -19.61
N VAL A 294 -9.43 -24.74 -18.78
CA VAL A 294 -8.99 -26.13 -18.65
C VAL A 294 -9.20 -26.91 -19.94
N THR A 295 -10.35 -26.73 -20.60
CA THR A 295 -10.65 -27.41 -21.87
C THR A 295 -9.76 -26.90 -23.02
N GLY A 296 -9.52 -25.58 -23.10
CA GLY A 296 -8.62 -24.98 -24.08
C GLY A 296 -7.17 -25.46 -23.93
N CYS A 297 -6.62 -25.44 -22.71
CA CYS A 297 -5.27 -25.92 -22.44
C CYS A 297 -5.13 -27.43 -22.70
N GLY A 298 -6.13 -28.24 -22.31
CA GLY A 298 -6.13 -29.68 -22.58
C GLY A 298 -6.12 -30.01 -24.07
N ALA A 299 -6.96 -29.33 -24.86
CA ALA A 299 -7.01 -29.52 -26.31
C ALA A 299 -5.68 -29.11 -26.99
N LEU A 300 -5.07 -28.00 -26.55
CA LEU A 300 -3.79 -27.54 -27.08
C LEU A 300 -2.66 -28.53 -26.78
N ALA A 301 -2.59 -29.06 -25.55
CA ALA A 301 -1.59 -30.04 -25.17
C ALA A 301 -1.71 -31.34 -25.97
N ALA A 302 -2.94 -31.82 -26.18
CA ALA A 302 -3.20 -33.01 -27.01
C ALA A 302 -2.79 -32.79 -28.47
N PHE A 303 -3.07 -31.61 -29.04
CA PHE A 303 -2.67 -31.28 -30.40
C PHE A 303 -1.14 -31.26 -30.57
N VAL A 304 -0.42 -30.66 -29.62
CA VAL A 304 1.06 -30.66 -29.62
C VAL A 304 1.61 -32.09 -29.51
N ALA A 305 1.03 -32.93 -28.65
CA ALA A 305 1.46 -34.32 -28.51
C ALA A 305 1.27 -35.13 -29.80
N LEU A 306 0.12 -34.99 -30.47
CA LEU A 306 -0.12 -35.63 -31.78
C LEU A 306 0.83 -35.11 -32.86
N PHE A 307 1.11 -33.80 -32.87
CA PHE A 307 2.06 -33.22 -33.80
C PHE A 307 3.47 -33.78 -33.60
N LEU A 308 3.94 -33.84 -32.35
CA LEU A 308 5.23 -34.44 -32.01
C LEU A 308 5.29 -35.94 -32.35
N TRP A 309 4.19 -36.67 -32.11
CA TRP A 309 4.06 -38.08 -32.50
C TRP A 309 4.23 -38.28 -34.02
N THR A 310 3.55 -37.46 -34.84
CA THR A 310 3.67 -37.57 -36.30
C THR A 310 5.07 -37.27 -36.81
N ILE A 311 5.79 -36.31 -36.21
CA ILE A 311 7.21 -36.05 -36.51
C ILE A 311 8.06 -37.27 -36.14
N PHE A 312 7.79 -37.90 -34.99
CA PHE A 312 8.58 -39.05 -34.54
C PHE A 312 8.36 -40.29 -35.41
N VAL A 313 7.11 -40.57 -35.78
CA VAL A 313 6.75 -41.70 -36.65
C VAL A 313 7.27 -41.50 -38.08
N SER A 314 7.19 -40.29 -38.62
CA SER A 314 7.73 -39.99 -39.96
C SER A 314 9.25 -40.11 -40.05
N ARG A 315 9.97 -39.95 -38.93
CA ARG A 315 11.42 -40.22 -38.87
C ARG A 315 11.78 -41.71 -38.83
N GLN A 316 10.85 -42.59 -38.45
CA GLN A 316 11.07 -44.04 -38.40
C GLN A 316 10.74 -44.77 -39.71
N THR A 317 10.06 -44.12 -40.66
CA THR A 317 9.70 -44.71 -41.96
C THR A 317 10.78 -44.65 -43.04
N GLU A 318 11.97 -44.13 -42.75
CA GLU A 318 13.11 -44.14 -43.69
C GLU A 318 14.06 -45.31 -43.34
N ILE A 319 13.66 -46.54 -43.67
CA ILE A 319 14.57 -47.69 -43.76
C ILE A 319 14.89 -47.88 -45.26
N PRO A 320 16.17 -47.91 -45.68
CA PRO A 320 16.55 -47.84 -47.08
C PRO A 320 16.42 -49.20 -47.77
N VAL A 321 15.84 -49.23 -48.97
CA VAL A 321 15.95 -50.37 -49.88
C VAL A 321 17.19 -50.15 -50.75
N GLU A 322 18.22 -50.91 -50.44
CA GLU A 322 19.47 -51.03 -51.19
C GLU A 322 19.21 -51.71 -52.55
N CYS A 323 19.61 -51.06 -53.64
CA CYS A 323 19.70 -51.68 -54.97
C CYS A 323 21.11 -51.45 -55.52
N SER A 324 21.87 -52.55 -55.60
CA SER A 324 23.23 -52.70 -56.10
C SER A 324 23.45 -52.18 -57.54
N MET A 325 24.61 -51.59 -57.86
CA MET A 325 25.55 -52.00 -58.93
C MET A 325 26.86 -51.16 -58.89
N LEU A 326 27.98 -51.82 -59.25
CA LEU A 326 29.41 -51.46 -59.12
C LEU A 326 29.91 -50.21 -59.90
N PRO A 327 31.14 -49.70 -59.61
CA PRO A 327 31.63 -48.42 -60.11
C PRO A 327 32.42 -48.53 -61.42
N ILE A 328 32.24 -47.55 -62.32
CA ILE A 328 33.13 -47.33 -63.47
C ILE A 328 33.75 -45.93 -63.34
N ASN A 329 35.08 -45.88 -63.24
CA ASN A 329 35.90 -44.67 -63.24
C ASN A 329 36.10 -44.16 -64.66
N PHE A 330 35.99 -42.84 -64.88
CA PHE A 330 36.54 -42.18 -66.07
C PHE A 330 37.42 -40.99 -65.69
N ARG A 331 38.61 -40.97 -66.29
CA ARG A 331 39.69 -39.98 -66.16
C ARG A 331 39.82 -39.29 -67.51
N TYR A 332 39.92 -37.97 -67.57
CA TYR A 332 40.21 -37.23 -68.81
C TYR A 332 41.54 -36.49 -68.74
N GLU A 333 42.28 -36.61 -69.84
CA GLU A 333 43.64 -36.15 -70.10
C GLU A 333 43.62 -34.87 -70.97
N LYS A 334 44.57 -33.96 -70.73
CA LYS A 334 44.63 -32.61 -71.31
C LYS A 334 45.52 -32.60 -72.55
N ILE A 335 45.02 -32.05 -73.66
CA ILE A 335 45.81 -31.85 -74.89
C ILE A 335 46.00 -30.34 -75.14
N ASN A 336 47.25 -29.92 -75.37
CA ASN A 336 47.63 -28.57 -75.80
C ASN A 336 47.68 -28.48 -77.32
N VAL A 337 47.29 -27.33 -77.90
CA VAL A 337 47.39 -27.05 -79.33
C VAL A 337 48.39 -25.91 -79.57
N VAL A 338 49.33 -26.14 -80.49
CA VAL A 338 50.32 -25.20 -81.03
C VAL A 338 49.74 -24.57 -82.30
N ALA A 339 49.94 -23.26 -82.50
CA ALA A 339 49.64 -22.58 -83.75
C ALA A 339 50.94 -22.15 -84.43
N GLU A 340 51.09 -22.50 -85.71
CA GLU A 340 52.22 -22.14 -86.57
C GLU A 340 51.79 -21.07 -87.58
N ASN A 341 52.70 -20.13 -87.83
CA ASN A 341 52.53 -18.93 -88.65
C ASN A 341 52.60 -19.23 -90.16
N GLY A 342 51.87 -18.44 -90.95
CA GLY A 342 52.04 -18.33 -92.40
C GLY A 342 51.93 -16.88 -92.85
N SER A 343 53.07 -16.33 -93.29
CA SER A 343 53.23 -15.02 -93.93
C SER A 343 52.79 -15.05 -95.40
N GLU A 344 52.31 -13.93 -95.93
CA GLU A 344 52.55 -13.56 -97.33
C GLU A 344 52.74 -12.05 -97.45
N ASP A 345 53.74 -11.68 -98.24
CA ASP A 345 54.17 -10.33 -98.55
C ASP A 345 54.28 -10.16 -100.08
N ALA A 346 53.92 -8.96 -100.54
CA ALA A 346 54.43 -8.22 -101.70
C ALA A 346 53.81 -8.31 -103.14
N LYS A 347 53.63 -7.06 -103.64
CA LYS A 347 53.66 -6.48 -105.02
C LYS A 347 52.34 -6.45 -105.80
N LYS A 348 51.91 -5.32 -106.38
CA LYS A 348 52.68 -4.27 -107.09
C LYS A 348 51.99 -2.91 -107.05
#